data_AF-A0A523UPH9-F1
#
_entry.id   AF-A0A523UPH9-F1
#
_cell.length_a   1.000
_cell.length_b   1.000
_cell.length_c   1.000
_cell.angle_alpha   90.00
_cell.angle_beta   90.00
_cell.angle_gamma   90.00
#
_symmetry.space_group_name_H-M   'P 1'
#
loop_
_entity.id
_entity.type
_entity.pdbx_description
1 polymer ?
#
loop_
_entity_poly.entity_id
_entity_poly.type
_entity_poly.pdbx_seq_one_letter_code
_entity_poly.pdbx_strand_id
1 'polypeptide(L)' 'MREKDYRASRLMRELGVPIRYQIVKLLDEGPKTVGQLAQLLDRHPATISHHLHILRAVDVVR' A
#
# COMPACT_ATOMS: atom_id res chain seq x y z
N MET A 1 -24.85 -1.49 6.67
CA MET A 1 -24.06 -1.68 5.42
C MET A 1 -23.75 -3.16 5.31
N ARG A 2 -23.90 -3.79 4.13
CA ARG A 2 -23.52 -5.21 3.96
C ARG A 2 -22.01 -5.34 4.19
N GLU A 3 -21.56 -6.44 4.78
CA GLU A 3 -20.13 -6.64 5.12
C GLU A 3 -19.20 -6.42 3.92
N LYS A 4 -19.61 -6.93 2.74
CA LYS A 4 -18.88 -6.75 1.47
C LYS A 4 -18.69 -5.27 1.11
N ASP A 5 -19.73 -4.46 1.26
CA ASP A 5 -19.70 -3.03 0.94
C ASP A 5 -18.77 -2.28 1.91
N TYR A 6 -18.76 -2.67 3.19
CA TYR A 6 -17.84 -2.10 4.19
C TYR A 6 -16.38 -2.42 3.88
N ARG A 7 -16.07 -3.68 3.53
CA ARG A 7 -14.70 -4.08 3.13
C ARG A 7 -14.23 -3.36 1.88
N ALA A 8 -15.10 -3.25 0.86
CA ALA A 8 -14.80 -2.52 -0.36
C ALA A 8 -14.54 -1.03 -0.08
N SER A 9 -15.38 -0.38 0.73
CA SER A 9 -15.17 1.01 1.15
C SER A 9 -13.86 1.22 1.88
N ARG A 10 -13.51 0.32 2.81
CA ARG A 10 -12.22 0.36 3.53
C ARG A 10 -11.04 0.23 2.56
N LEU A 11 -11.10 -0.72 1.64
CA LEU A 11 -10.06 -0.91 0.62
C LEU A 11 -9.86 0.36 -0.22
N MET A 12 -10.96 0.94 -0.72
CA MET A 12 -10.90 2.17 -1.52
C MET A 12 -10.33 3.35 -0.71
N ARG A 13 -10.68 3.46 0.57
CA ARG A 13 -10.11 4.48 1.46
C ARG A 13 -8.60 4.31 1.59
N GLU A 14 -8.10 3.09 1.75
CA GLU A 14 -6.66 2.89 1.87
C GLU A 14 -5.93 3.12 0.55
N LEU A 15 -6.48 2.69 -0.58
CA LEU A 15 -5.90 2.91 -1.91
C LEU A 15 -5.99 4.37 -2.38
N GLY A 16 -6.95 5.16 -1.87
CA GLY A 16 -7.09 6.58 -2.21
C GLY A 16 -5.93 7.47 -1.74
N VAL A 17 -5.03 6.95 -0.89
CA VAL A 17 -3.83 7.68 -0.47
C VAL A 17 -2.73 7.53 -1.53
N PRO A 18 -2.22 8.65 -2.12
CA PRO A 18 -1.35 8.61 -3.30
C PRO A 18 -0.12 7.71 -3.15
N ILE A 19 0.57 7.79 -2.02
CA ILE A 19 1.78 7.01 -1.78
C ILE A 19 1.51 5.50 -1.70
N ARG A 20 0.36 5.09 -1.15
CA ARG A 20 -0.03 3.68 -1.09
C ARG A 20 -0.39 3.15 -2.47
N TYR A 21 -1.11 3.93 -3.27
CA TYR A 21 -1.37 3.58 -4.66
C TYR A 21 -0.07 3.41 -5.45
N GLN A 22 0.90 4.32 -5.28
CA GLN A 22 2.20 4.22 -5.93
C GLN A 22 2.99 2.98 -5.49
N ILE A 23 2.99 2.64 -4.19
CA ILE A 23 3.60 1.40 -3.69
C ILE A 23 2.99 0.18 -4.38
N VAL A 24 1.66 0.10 -4.47
CA VAL A 24 0.97 -1.03 -5.12
C VAL A 24 1.35 -1.12 -6.59
N LYS A 25 1.35 0.00 -7.33
CA LYS A 25 1.76 0.03 -8.73
C LYS A 25 3.20 -0.46 -8.94
N LEU A 26 4.12 -0.02 -8.08
CA LEU A 26 5.53 -0.45 -8.14
C LEU A 26 5.71 -1.94 -7.83
N LEU A 27 4.87 -2.51 -6.96
CA LEU A 27 4.88 -3.94 -6.63
C LEU A 27 4.21 -4.80 -7.72
N ASP A 28 3.24 -4.24 -8.45
CA ASP A 28 2.62 -4.87 -9.62
C ASP A 28 3.64 -5.09 -10.76
N GLU A 29 4.61 -4.18 -10.89
CA GLU A 29 5.76 -4.33 -11.80
C GLU A 29 6.75 -5.43 -11.36
N GLY A 30 6.63 -5.92 -10.12
CA GLY A 30 7.43 -7.01 -9.57
C GLY A 30 7.91 -6.75 -8.14
N PRO A 31 8.44 -7.80 -7.46
CA PRO A 31 8.85 -7.71 -6.06
C PRO A 31 9.89 -6.61 -5.82
N LYS A 32 9.67 -5.78 -4.80
CA LYS A 32 10.61 -4.75 -4.36
C LYS A 32 10.81 -4.81 -2.86
N THR A 33 12.04 -4.55 -2.41
CA THR A 33 12.36 -4.39 -0.99
C THR A 33 11.89 -3.01 -0.49
N VAL A 34 11.79 -2.86 0.83
CA VAL A 34 11.48 -1.56 1.46
C VAL A 34 12.50 -0.49 1.05
N GLY A 35 13.79 -0.85 0.95
CA GLY A 35 14.84 0.08 0.52
C GLY A 35 14.68 0.54 -0.93
N GLN A 36 14.33 -0.37 -1.84
CA GLN A 36 14.06 -0.03 -3.24
C GLN A 36 12.84 0.91 -3.37
N LEU A 37 11.76 0.61 -2.65
CA LEU A 37 10.57 1.47 -2.62
C LEU A 37 10.87 2.85 -2.02
N ALA A 38 11.67 2.90 -0.96
CA ALA A 38 12.10 4.13 -0.32
C ALA A 38 12.91 5.02 -1.28
N GLN A 39 13.83 4.43 -2.04
CA GLN A 39 14.60 5.13 -3.07
C GLN A 39 13.71 5.61 -4.23
N LEU A 40 12.85 4.75 -4.78
CA LEU A 40 11.99 5.08 -5.92
C LEU A 40 10.95 6.16 -5.61
N LEU A 41 10.48 6.22 -4.36
CA LEU A 41 9.46 7.17 -3.93
C LEU A 41 10.03 8.39 -3.21
N ASP A 42 11.36 8.46 -3.06
CA ASP A 42 12.07 9.49 -2.29
C ASP A 42 11.48 9.67 -0.88
N ARG A 43 11.41 8.57 -0.13
CA ARG A 43 10.85 8.54 1.23
C ARG A 43 11.76 7.78 2.18
N HIS A 44 11.65 8.12 3.46
CA HIS A 44 12.34 7.37 4.50
C HIS A 44 11.82 5.92 4.57
N PRO A 45 12.69 4.90 4.75
CA PRO A 45 12.27 3.50 4.83
C PRO A 45 11.18 3.23 5.88
N ALA A 46 11.21 3.94 7.02
CA ALA A 46 10.18 3.83 8.05
C ALA A 46 8.77 4.22 7.54
N THR A 47 8.68 5.24 6.69
CA THR A 47 7.42 5.67 6.06
C THR A 47 6.88 4.58 5.12
N ILE A 48 7.76 3.97 4.33
CA ILE A 48 7.39 2.85 3.46
C ILE A 48 6.90 1.65 4.27
N SER A 49 7.63 1.28 5.33
CA SER A 49 7.22 0.19 6.24
C SER A 49 5.85 0.43 6.86
N HIS A 50 5.57 1.67 7.29
CA HIS A 50 4.26 2.05 7.82
C HIS A 50 3.15 1.87 6.78
N HIS A 51 3.36 2.34 5.54
CA HIS A 51 2.38 2.17 4.47
C HIS A 51 2.17 0.71 4.06
N LEU A 52 3.24 -0.10 4.00
CA LEU A 52 3.15 -1.54 3.74
C LEU A 52 2.40 -2.27 4.85
N HIS A 53 2.57 -1.87 6.12
CA HIS A 53 1.79 -2.43 7.23
C HIS A 53 0.29 -2.19 7.05
N ILE A 54 -0.10 -0.96 6.68
CA ILE A 54 -1.51 -0.63 6.40
C ILE A 54 -2.04 -1.45 5.20
N LEU A 55 -1.28 -1.55 4.12
CA LEU A 55 -1.67 -2.31 2.92
C LEU A 55 -1.82 -3.81 3.19
N ARG A 56 -0.97 -4.39 4.05
CA ARG A 56 -1.11 -5.79 4.51
C ARG A 56 -2.36 -5.99 5.35
N ALA A 57 -2.70 -5.02 6.22
CA ALA A 57 -3.90 -5.09 7.05
C ALA A 57 -5.22 -5.03 6.25
N VAL A 58 -5.16 -4.67 4.97
CA VAL A 58 -6.29 -4.70 4.03
C VAL A 58 -6.09 -5.71 2.88
N ASP A 59 -5.15 -6.65 3.03
CA ASP A 59 -4.88 -7.75 2.10
C ASP A 59 -4.49 -7.33 0.68
N VAL A 60 -3.90 -6.15 0.50
CA VAL A 60 -3.48 -5.66 -0.82
C VAL A 60 -2.07 -6.14 -1.22
N VAL A 61 -1.19 -6.32 -0.25
CA VAL A 61 0.20 -6.75 -0.46
C VAL A 61 0.57 -7.86 0.54
N ARG A 62 1.60 -8.67 0.22
CA ARG A 62 2.18 -9.67 1.12
C ARG A 62 3.64 -9.33 1.41
#